data_AF-A0A9W9XS46-F1
#
_entry.id   AF-A0A9W9XS46-F1
#
_cell.length_a   1.000
_cell.length_b   1.000
_cell.length_c   1.000
_cell.angle_alpha   90.00
_cell.angle_beta   90.00
_cell.angle_gamma   90.00
#
_symmetry.space_group_name_H-M   'P 1'
#
loop_
_entity.id
_entity.type
_entity.pdbx_description
1 polymer ?
#
loop_
_entity_poly.entity_id
_entity_poly.type
_entity_poly.pdbx_seq_one_letter_code
_entity_poly.pdbx_strand_id
1 'polypeptide(L)'
;MPGEKRKRSKFESRAMKQPRQSQSPGSPHETTDEPSSEERETISAESITIAIFCALAYEAVAVRYTLDEEYECRLKRGGPRKYVYSYGKIAKHNVVIARPHQMGTVEAAHCATAVSQQFPNVRLALMVGIGAGIPGLPKRDIRLGDLAVSIPQDGHPGVIQYDFVMYEQGRVILKGCLNKPPKF
;
A
#
# COMPACT_ATOMS: atom_id res chain seq x y z
N MET A 1 -2.79 41.35 -54.28
CA MET A 1 -2.08 40.31 -55.05
C MET A 1 -1.41 39.37 -54.06
N PRO A 2 -1.43 38.03 -54.26
CA PRO A 2 -2.53 37.05 -54.28
C PRO A 2 -2.57 36.23 -52.95
N GLY A 3 -3.55 35.43 -52.53
CA GLY A 3 -4.69 34.78 -53.17
C GLY A 3 -4.43 33.29 -53.35
N GLU A 4 -4.88 32.40 -52.43
CA GLU A 4 -5.46 31.10 -52.82
C GLU A 4 -6.26 30.40 -51.70
N LYS A 5 -7.47 29.97 -52.04
CA LYS A 5 -8.39 29.15 -51.26
C LYS A 5 -8.23 27.70 -51.71
N ARG A 6 -8.38 26.70 -50.82
CA ARG A 6 -8.76 25.35 -51.24
C ARG A 6 -9.85 24.73 -50.35
N LYS A 7 -10.83 24.15 -51.04
CA LYS A 7 -12.16 23.72 -50.61
C LYS A 7 -12.16 22.29 -50.03
N ARG A 8 -13.21 22.03 -49.25
CA ARG A 8 -13.75 20.74 -48.79
C ARG A 8 -13.92 19.70 -49.92
N SER A 9 -13.80 18.41 -49.59
CA SER A 9 -14.64 17.37 -50.19
C SER A 9 -15.05 16.31 -49.17
N LYS A 10 -16.32 15.90 -49.25
CA LYS A 10 -16.92 14.72 -48.62
C LYS A 10 -16.43 13.47 -49.34
N PHE A 11 -16.40 12.34 -48.66
CA PHE A 11 -16.53 11.04 -49.31
C PHE A 11 -17.61 10.20 -48.62
N GLU A 12 -18.51 9.71 -49.46
CA GLU A 12 -19.63 8.82 -49.15
C GLU A 12 -19.21 7.35 -49.11
N SER A 13 -20.15 6.58 -48.59
CA SER A 13 -20.24 5.15 -48.30
C SER A 13 -19.94 4.18 -49.45
N ARG A 14 -19.49 2.96 -49.07
CA ARG A 14 -20.00 1.72 -49.68
C ARG A 14 -19.72 0.49 -48.80
N ALA A 15 -20.78 -0.26 -48.48
CA ALA A 15 -20.72 -1.58 -47.87
C ALA A 15 -20.39 -2.67 -48.91
N MET A 16 -19.67 -3.72 -48.50
CA MET A 16 -19.45 -4.92 -49.30
C MET A 16 -19.36 -6.17 -48.39
N LYS A 17 -19.90 -7.28 -48.89
CA LYS A 17 -20.41 -8.48 -48.20
C LYS A 17 -19.34 -9.50 -47.74
N GLN A 18 -19.68 -10.30 -46.73
CA GLN A 18 -18.95 -11.51 -46.31
C GLN A 18 -19.03 -12.65 -47.35
N PRO A 19 -17.98 -13.48 -47.50
CA PRO A 19 -18.07 -14.84 -48.04
C PRO A 19 -17.94 -15.94 -46.97
N ARG A 20 -18.51 -17.11 -47.29
CA ARG A 20 -18.64 -18.33 -46.46
C ARG A 20 -17.33 -19.13 -46.31
N GLN A 21 -17.32 -19.98 -45.28
CA GLN A 21 -16.28 -20.87 -44.75
C GLN A 21 -15.66 -21.86 -45.75
N SER A 22 -14.37 -22.18 -45.53
CA SER A 22 -13.74 -23.47 -45.83
C SER A 22 -13.02 -24.00 -44.59
N GLN A 23 -13.36 -25.23 -44.17
CA GLN A 23 -12.66 -25.98 -43.11
C GLN A 23 -11.49 -26.76 -43.70
N SER A 24 -10.38 -26.87 -42.97
CA SER A 24 -9.33 -27.88 -43.15
C SER A 24 -8.62 -28.15 -41.79
N PRO A 25 -7.93 -29.30 -41.63
CA PRO A 25 -8.02 -30.15 -40.44
C PRO A 25 -7.03 -29.82 -39.31
N GLY A 26 -7.35 -30.36 -38.12
CA GLY A 26 -6.73 -30.04 -36.84
C GLY A 26 -5.24 -30.34 -36.69
N SER A 27 -4.63 -29.58 -35.78
CA SER A 27 -3.30 -29.81 -35.20
C SER A 27 -3.45 -29.98 -33.68
N PRO A 28 -2.53 -30.70 -33.02
CA PRO A 28 -2.71 -31.19 -31.65
C PRO A 28 -2.77 -30.03 -30.66
N HIS A 29 -3.66 -30.16 -29.68
CA HIS A 29 -3.70 -29.33 -28.48
C HIS A 29 -2.32 -29.31 -27.81
N GLU A 30 -1.55 -28.24 -28.03
CA GLU A 30 -0.69 -27.72 -26.97
C GLU A 30 -1.62 -27.13 -25.92
N THR A 31 -1.89 -27.89 -24.87
CA THR A 31 -2.32 -27.33 -23.60
C THR A 31 -1.17 -26.47 -23.10
N THR A 32 -1.19 -25.19 -23.45
CA THR A 32 -0.58 -24.16 -22.62
C THR A 32 -1.23 -24.31 -21.24
N ASP A 33 -0.45 -24.79 -20.27
CA ASP A 33 -0.78 -24.69 -18.86
C ASP A 33 -0.88 -23.19 -18.53
N GLU A 34 -2.06 -22.62 -18.73
CA GLU A 34 -2.48 -21.40 -18.06
C GLU A 34 -2.21 -21.61 -16.57
N PRO A 35 -1.47 -20.73 -15.88
CA PRO A 35 -1.18 -20.91 -14.48
C PRO A 35 -2.53 -21.00 -13.77
N SER A 36 -2.80 -22.16 -13.17
CA SER A 36 -3.99 -22.37 -12.36
C SER A 36 -4.08 -21.21 -11.39
N SER A 37 -5.13 -20.39 -11.52
CA SER A 37 -5.42 -19.31 -10.59
C SER A 37 -5.46 -19.93 -9.19
N GLU A 38 -4.41 -19.72 -8.39
CA GLU A 38 -4.39 -20.19 -7.01
C GLU A 38 -5.59 -19.56 -6.31
N GLU A 39 -6.61 -20.36 -6.02
CA GLU A 39 -7.79 -19.93 -5.29
C GLU A 39 -7.34 -19.56 -3.88
N ARG A 40 -7.09 -18.27 -3.65
CA ARG A 40 -6.75 -17.76 -2.32
C ARG A 40 -7.94 -17.94 -1.39
N GLU A 41 -7.66 -18.43 -0.19
CA GLU A 41 -8.68 -18.49 0.86
C GLU A 41 -9.22 -17.07 1.13
N THR A 42 -10.55 -16.98 1.28
CA THR A 42 -11.22 -15.71 1.55
C THR A 42 -11.58 -15.59 3.02
N ILE A 43 -11.09 -14.54 3.68
CA ILE A 43 -11.35 -14.26 5.09
C ILE A 43 -12.31 -13.06 5.27
N SER A 44 -12.90 -12.96 6.46
CA SER A 44 -13.70 -11.79 6.86
C SER A 44 -12.82 -10.69 7.46
N ALA A 45 -13.25 -9.44 7.33
CA ALA A 45 -12.54 -8.31 7.92
C ALA A 45 -12.44 -8.40 9.47
N GLU A 46 -13.41 -9.06 10.12
CA GLU A 46 -13.40 -9.31 11.56
C GLU A 46 -12.33 -10.31 12.00
N SER A 47 -11.84 -11.16 11.09
CA SER A 47 -10.79 -12.14 11.43
C SER A 47 -9.40 -11.52 11.51
N ILE A 48 -9.23 -10.28 11.03
CA ILE A 48 -7.94 -9.57 10.97
C ILE A 48 -7.66 -8.91 12.32
N THR A 49 -6.45 -9.12 12.84
CA THR A 49 -6.07 -8.70 14.21
C THR A 49 -4.86 -7.77 14.25
N ILE A 50 -4.04 -7.75 13.20
CA ILE A 50 -2.87 -6.90 13.08
C ILE A 50 -2.95 -6.10 11.77
N ALA A 51 -2.66 -4.80 11.85
CA ALA A 51 -2.45 -3.96 10.69
C ALA A 51 -0.97 -3.62 10.53
N ILE A 52 -0.44 -3.76 9.33
CA ILE A 52 0.92 -3.34 8.96
C ILE A 52 0.80 -2.24 7.92
N PHE A 53 1.25 -1.05 8.28
CA PHE A 53 1.28 0.11 7.40
C PHE A 53 2.66 0.24 6.77
N CYS A 54 2.67 0.48 5.46
CA CYS A 54 3.88 0.78 4.70
C CYS A 54 3.70 2.13 4.01
N ALA A 55 4.76 2.93 3.92
CA ALA A 55 4.71 4.19 3.20
C ALA A 55 4.86 3.98 1.70
N LEU A 56 5.65 2.97 1.30
CA LEU A 56 6.15 2.78 -0.05
C LEU A 56 5.62 1.45 -0.63
N ALA A 57 5.48 1.40 -1.95
CA ALA A 57 4.99 0.18 -2.61
C ALA A 57 5.94 -1.01 -2.42
N TYR A 58 7.26 -0.76 -2.50
CA TYR A 58 8.28 -1.79 -2.34
C TYR A 58 8.42 -2.28 -0.89
N GLU A 59 8.14 -1.42 0.11
CA GLU A 59 8.03 -1.85 1.51
C GLU A 59 6.87 -2.82 1.69
N ALA A 60 5.69 -2.48 1.14
CA ALA A 60 4.53 -3.37 1.21
C ALA A 60 4.77 -4.70 0.49
N VAL A 61 5.47 -4.68 -0.65
CA VAL A 61 5.88 -5.90 -1.35
C VAL A 61 6.84 -6.73 -0.48
N ALA A 62 7.83 -6.11 0.15
CA ALA A 62 8.77 -6.80 1.03
C ALA A 62 8.05 -7.46 2.22
N VAL A 63 7.12 -6.76 2.88
CA VAL A 63 6.29 -7.33 3.96
C VAL A 63 5.40 -8.45 3.45
N ARG A 64 4.83 -8.31 2.24
CA ARG A 64 3.99 -9.34 1.65
C ARG A 64 4.76 -10.65 1.42
N TYR A 65 6.05 -10.59 1.06
CA TYR A 65 6.91 -11.77 0.94
C TYR A 65 7.20 -12.48 2.27
N THR A 66 6.86 -11.88 3.42
CA THR A 66 7.00 -12.54 4.74
C THR A 66 5.72 -13.24 5.19
N LEU A 67 4.67 -13.27 4.36
CA LEU A 67 3.43 -13.96 4.68
C LEU A 67 3.62 -15.47 4.52
N ASP A 68 3.10 -16.24 5.47
CA ASP A 68 3.02 -17.70 5.38
C ASP A 68 1.92 -18.12 4.39
N GLU A 69 0.82 -17.37 4.36
CA GLU A 69 -0.34 -17.59 3.49
C GLU A 69 -0.89 -16.25 3.00
N GLU A 70 -1.34 -16.19 1.75
CA GLU A 70 -2.02 -15.02 1.18
C GLU A 70 -3.54 -15.25 1.10
N TYR A 71 -4.31 -14.22 1.42
CA TYR A 71 -5.77 -14.28 1.44
C TYR A 71 -6.41 -13.22 0.56
N GLU A 72 -7.66 -13.48 0.20
CA GLU A 72 -8.62 -12.44 -0.17
C GLU A 72 -9.43 -12.02 1.05
N CYS A 73 -9.91 -10.77 1.08
CA CYS A 73 -10.75 -10.29 2.17
C CYS A 73 -12.09 -9.79 1.63
N ARG A 74 -13.19 -10.32 2.17
CA ARG A 74 -14.54 -9.79 1.93
C ARG A 74 -14.75 -8.54 2.78
N LEU A 75 -14.55 -7.38 2.15
CA LEU A 75 -14.86 -6.11 2.79
C LEU A 75 -16.38 -5.88 2.78
N LYS A 76 -16.96 -5.58 3.95
CA LYS A 76 -18.39 -5.28 4.10
C LYS A 76 -18.86 -4.04 3.33
N ARG A 77 -17.92 -3.14 2.98
CA ARG A 77 -18.14 -1.94 2.18
C ARG A 77 -17.03 -1.85 1.16
N GLY A 78 -17.34 -1.51 -0.08
CA GLY A 78 -16.33 -1.18 -1.09
C GLY A 78 -15.42 -0.10 -0.52
N GLY A 79 -14.18 -0.45 -0.21
CA GLY A 79 -13.25 0.47 0.42
C GLY A 79 -12.99 1.69 -0.46
N PRO A 80 -12.52 2.81 0.10
CA PRO A 80 -12.02 3.90 -0.73
C PRO A 80 -10.98 3.32 -1.68
N ARG A 81 -11.14 3.49 -3.00
CA ARG A 81 -10.14 3.10 -4.02
C ARG A 81 -8.78 3.80 -3.85
N LYS A 82 -8.60 4.57 -2.76
CA LYS A 82 -7.42 5.37 -2.41
C LYS A 82 -6.35 4.59 -1.64
N TYR A 83 -6.61 3.37 -1.17
CA TYR A 83 -5.62 2.56 -0.45
C TYR A 83 -5.41 1.22 -1.15
N VAL A 84 -4.21 0.68 -1.02
CA VAL A 84 -3.87 -0.67 -1.47
C VAL A 84 -3.79 -1.55 -0.25
N TYR A 85 -4.55 -2.64 -0.28
CA TYR A 85 -4.57 -3.65 0.76
C TYR A 85 -4.03 -4.98 0.24
N SER A 86 -3.32 -5.70 1.10
CA SER A 86 -3.00 -7.11 0.92
C SER A 86 -3.31 -7.82 2.23
N TYR A 87 -3.70 -9.09 2.15
CA TYR A 87 -4.16 -9.86 3.28
C TYR A 87 -3.39 -11.17 3.34
N GLY A 88 -3.14 -11.65 4.55
CA GLY A 88 -2.49 -12.92 4.73
C GLY A 88 -2.31 -13.27 6.18
N LYS A 89 -1.41 -14.21 6.41
CA LYS A 89 -1.11 -14.76 7.73
C LYS A 89 0.37 -14.71 8.01
N ILE A 90 0.70 -14.38 9.26
CA ILE A 90 2.04 -14.54 9.82
C ILE A 90 1.87 -15.31 11.14
N ALA A 91 2.44 -16.50 11.20
CA ALA A 91 2.21 -17.51 12.22
C ALA A 91 0.71 -17.74 12.47
N LYS A 92 0.21 -17.31 13.63
CA LYS A 92 -1.22 -17.43 14.02
C LYS A 92 -2.03 -16.15 13.81
N HIS A 93 -1.44 -15.12 13.20
CA HIS A 93 -2.04 -13.80 13.09
C HIS A 93 -2.48 -13.51 11.67
N ASN A 94 -3.77 -13.23 11.51
CA ASN A 94 -4.30 -12.67 10.26
C ASN A 94 -3.98 -11.18 10.21
N VAL A 95 -3.31 -10.78 9.14
CA VAL A 95 -2.76 -9.43 8.97
C VAL A 95 -3.38 -8.73 7.76
N VAL A 96 -3.54 -7.41 7.86
CA VAL A 96 -3.74 -6.53 6.71
C VAL A 96 -2.47 -5.71 6.51
N ILE A 97 -1.92 -5.75 5.30
CA ILE A 97 -0.88 -4.82 4.85
C ILE A 97 -1.59 -3.69 4.12
N ALA A 98 -1.43 -2.47 4.60
CA ALA A 98 -2.10 -1.29 4.08
C ALA A 98 -1.09 -0.22 3.68
N ARG A 99 -1.34 0.43 2.54
CA ARG A 99 -0.59 1.63 2.16
C ARG A 99 -1.45 2.65 1.42
N PRO A 100 -1.16 3.96 1.56
CA PRO A 100 -1.70 4.96 0.67
C PRO A 100 -1.08 4.87 -0.73
N HIS A 101 -1.74 5.48 -1.71
CA HIS A 101 -1.15 5.66 -3.05
C HIS A 101 -0.05 6.72 -3.06
N GLN A 102 -0.19 7.73 -2.20
CA GLN A 102 0.73 8.85 -2.06
C GLN A 102 1.31 8.84 -0.65
N MET A 103 2.59 9.14 -0.52
CA MET A 103 3.27 9.24 0.77
C MET A 103 2.89 10.55 1.47
N GLY A 104 3.03 10.54 2.80
CA GLY A 104 2.83 11.72 3.63
C GLY A 104 2.04 11.39 4.89
N THR A 105 2.20 12.22 5.91
CA THR A 105 1.60 12.02 7.24
C THR A 105 0.07 12.10 7.20
N VAL A 106 -0.50 12.99 6.38
CA VAL A 106 -1.95 13.14 6.21
C VAL A 106 -2.56 11.90 5.55
N GLU A 107 -1.98 11.44 4.44
CA GLU A 107 -2.47 10.24 3.73
C GLU A 107 -2.30 8.98 4.58
N ALA A 108 -1.20 8.88 5.35
CA ALA A 108 -1.01 7.81 6.32
C ALA A 108 -2.09 7.83 7.41
N ALA A 109 -2.43 9.01 7.95
CA ALA A 109 -3.49 9.15 8.96
C ALA A 109 -4.88 8.77 8.42
N HIS A 110 -5.20 9.17 7.18
CA HIS A 110 -6.44 8.76 6.53
C HIS A 110 -6.47 7.24 6.26
N CYS A 111 -5.35 6.64 5.84
CA CYS A 111 -5.22 5.21 5.66
C CYS A 111 -5.44 4.44 6.98
N ALA A 112 -4.81 4.89 8.06
CA ALA A 112 -4.98 4.31 9.39
C ALA A 112 -6.45 4.40 9.87
N THR A 113 -7.10 5.53 9.63
CA THR A 113 -8.52 5.72 9.95
C THR A 113 -9.40 4.73 9.16
N ALA A 114 -9.13 4.57 7.87
CA ALA A 114 -9.87 3.63 7.03
C ALA A 114 -9.69 2.17 7.48
N VAL A 115 -8.46 1.77 7.82
CA VAL A 115 -8.17 0.44 8.38
C VAL A 115 -8.94 0.24 9.70
N SER A 116 -8.89 1.20 10.62
CA SER A 116 -9.61 1.11 11.90
C SER A 116 -11.13 0.95 11.73
N GLN A 117 -11.71 1.56 10.70
CA GLN A 117 -13.14 1.43 10.39
C GLN A 117 -13.49 0.12 9.69
N GLN A 118 -12.58 -0.40 8.87
CA GLN A 118 -12.82 -1.61 8.07
C GLN A 118 -12.55 -2.90 8.84
N PHE A 119 -11.58 -2.90 9.76
CA PHE A 119 -11.10 -4.08 10.46
C PHE A 119 -11.28 -3.89 11.98
N PRO A 120 -12.49 -4.12 12.51
CA PRO A 120 -12.86 -3.74 13.87
C PRO A 120 -12.09 -4.50 14.96
N ASN A 121 -11.51 -5.66 14.63
CA ASN A 121 -10.76 -6.50 15.57
C ASN A 121 -9.24 -6.29 15.49
N VAL A 122 -8.77 -5.31 14.72
CA VAL A 122 -7.36 -4.90 14.75
C VAL A 122 -7.04 -4.30 16.12
N ARG A 123 -6.09 -4.93 16.82
CA ARG A 123 -5.66 -4.53 18.17
C ARG A 123 -4.19 -4.10 18.20
N LEU A 124 -3.44 -4.39 17.16
CA LEU A 124 -2.05 -4.01 16.98
C LEU A 124 -1.85 -3.40 15.60
N ALA A 125 -1.14 -2.27 15.55
CA ALA A 125 -0.76 -1.61 14.32
C ALA A 125 0.76 -1.40 14.30
N LEU A 126 1.40 -1.77 13.19
CA LEU A 126 2.83 -1.59 12.96
C LEU A 126 3.01 -0.61 11.81
N MET A 127 3.87 0.39 11.97
CA MET A 127 4.39 1.19 10.85
C MET A 127 5.76 0.61 10.48
N VAL A 128 5.89 0.06 9.29
CA VAL A 128 7.11 -0.58 8.80
C VAL A 128 7.57 0.16 7.55
N GLY A 129 8.85 0.52 7.53
CA GLY A 129 9.44 1.17 6.38
C GLY A 129 10.94 1.38 6.54
N ILE A 130 11.56 1.80 5.45
CA ILE A 130 12.97 2.18 5.45
C ILE A 130 13.12 3.60 6.02
N GLY A 131 14.27 3.85 6.66
CA GLY A 131 14.58 5.15 7.22
C GLY A 131 16.06 5.47 7.08
N ALA A 132 16.39 6.76 7.17
CA ALA A 132 17.77 7.22 7.29
C ALA A 132 18.15 7.34 8.78
N GLY A 133 19.40 7.00 9.10
CA GLY A 133 19.96 7.13 10.44
C GLY A 133 21.08 8.18 10.48
N ILE A 134 21.20 8.91 11.59
CA ILE A 134 22.32 9.81 11.87
C ILE A 134 23.13 9.20 13.01
N PRO A 135 24.34 8.68 12.75
CA PRO A 135 25.20 8.12 13.79
C PRO A 135 25.61 9.20 14.82
N GLY A 136 25.48 8.88 16.10
CA GLY A 136 25.86 9.74 17.23
C GLY A 136 26.98 9.11 18.06
N LEU A 137 28.14 8.86 17.43
CA LEU A 137 29.26 8.17 18.05
C LEU A 137 29.87 8.99 19.21
N PRO A 138 30.30 8.32 20.32
CA PRO A 138 30.32 6.87 20.53
C PRO A 138 29.02 6.29 21.13
N LYS A 139 28.03 7.13 21.45
CA LYS A 139 26.88 6.72 22.28
C LYS A 139 25.73 6.07 21.50
N ARG A 140 25.63 6.36 20.21
CA ARG A 140 24.55 5.88 19.31
C ARG A 140 25.15 5.47 17.97
N ASP A 141 25.67 4.25 17.93
CA ASP A 141 26.22 3.63 16.72
C ASP A 141 25.07 3.02 15.89
N ILE A 142 24.42 3.85 15.06
CA ILE A 142 23.40 3.41 14.10
C ILE A 142 24.08 3.16 12.75
N ARG A 143 23.86 1.99 12.15
CA ARG A 143 24.47 1.56 10.90
C ARG A 143 23.43 1.11 9.88
N LEU A 144 23.84 1.05 8.62
CA LEU A 144 23.00 0.52 7.56
C LEU A 144 22.69 -0.95 7.83
N GLY A 145 21.41 -1.31 7.79
CA GLY A 145 20.92 -2.65 8.09
C GLY A 145 20.38 -2.82 9.52
N ASP A 146 20.58 -1.83 10.39
CA ASP A 146 19.99 -1.86 11.73
C ASP A 146 18.46 -1.70 11.67
N LEU A 147 17.77 -2.45 12.52
CA LEU A 147 16.35 -2.28 12.77
C LEU A 147 16.14 -1.36 13.98
N ALA A 148 15.53 -0.19 13.74
CA ALA A 148 15.14 0.72 14.80
C ALA A 148 13.71 0.42 15.25
N VAL A 149 13.53 0.20 16.55
CA VAL A 149 12.21 0.03 17.18
C VAL A 149 11.96 1.24 18.09
N SER A 150 10.81 1.88 17.90
CA SER A 150 10.38 2.99 18.75
C SER A 150 10.11 2.49 20.17
N ILE A 151 10.82 3.04 21.16
CA ILE A 151 10.64 2.73 22.58
C ILE A 151 10.18 3.99 23.31
N PRO A 152 8.97 4.00 23.91
CA PRO A 152 8.53 5.09 24.76
C PRO A 152 9.39 5.15 26.04
N GLN A 153 10.19 6.20 26.22
CA GLN A 153 11.09 6.37 27.35
C GLN A 153 11.16 7.85 27.78
N ASP A 154 11.42 8.10 29.06
CA ASP A 154 11.69 9.45 29.62
C ASP A 154 10.63 10.50 29.26
N GLY A 155 9.36 10.10 29.30
CA GLY A 155 8.25 11.00 28.95
C GLY A 155 7.92 11.06 27.46
N HIS A 156 8.81 10.61 26.57
CA HIS A 156 8.60 10.60 25.11
C HIS A 156 7.80 9.38 24.62
N PRO A 157 7.06 9.49 23.51
CA PRO A 157 6.27 8.39 22.93
C PRO A 157 7.09 7.45 22.02
N GLY A 158 8.40 7.66 21.92
CA GLY A 158 9.32 6.90 21.07
C GLY A 158 9.40 7.41 19.62
N VAL A 159 8.32 7.98 19.05
CA VAL A 159 8.34 8.68 17.76
C VAL A 159 8.01 10.16 17.95
N ILE A 160 8.88 11.04 17.45
CA ILE A 160 8.72 12.49 17.56
C ILE A 160 8.69 13.09 16.16
N GLN A 161 7.74 13.99 15.91
CA GLN A 161 7.71 14.78 14.69
C GLN A 161 8.71 15.94 14.80
N TYR A 162 9.86 15.80 14.13
CA TYR A 162 11.00 16.71 14.29
C TYR A 162 10.75 18.13 13.76
N ASP A 163 9.91 18.28 12.73
CA ASP A 163 9.57 19.58 12.14
C ASP A 163 8.43 20.31 12.88
N PHE A 164 7.80 19.68 13.87
CA PHE A 164 6.73 20.28 14.65
C PHE A 164 7.28 21.06 15.85
N VAL A 165 7.99 22.14 15.55
CA VAL A 165 8.72 22.96 16.51
C VAL A 165 8.28 24.43 16.51
N MET A 166 8.50 25.11 17.64
CA MET A 166 8.50 26.57 17.76
C MET A 166 9.91 27.08 17.98
N TYR A 167 10.13 28.32 17.56
CA TYR A 167 11.27 29.10 17.99
C TYR A 167 10.81 30.08 19.06
N GLU A 168 11.35 29.95 20.27
CA GLU A 168 11.07 30.84 21.39
C GLU A 168 12.40 31.24 22.03
N GLN A 169 12.64 32.55 22.15
CA GLN A 169 13.85 33.12 22.78
C GLN A 169 15.18 32.50 22.27
N GLY A 170 15.27 32.25 20.96
CA GLY A 170 16.47 31.66 20.34
C GLY A 170 16.65 30.15 20.55
N ARG A 171 15.63 29.45 21.07
CA ARG A 171 15.62 28.00 21.27
C ARG A 171 14.54 27.33 20.43
N VAL A 172 14.84 26.12 19.96
CA VAL A 172 13.87 25.23 19.31
C VAL A 172 13.12 24.45 20.40
N ILE A 173 11.81 24.59 20.44
CA ILE A 173 10.92 23.91 21.38
C ILE A 173 9.99 22.98 20.59
N LEU A 174 9.97 21.70 20.92
CA LEU A 174 9.02 20.74 20.35
C LEU A 174 7.60 21.09 20.80
N LYS A 175 6.67 21.31 19.85
CA LYS A 175 5.28 21.70 20.15
C LYS A 175 4.42 20.59 20.76
N GLY A 176 4.81 19.34 20.57
CA GLY A 176 4.03 18.21 21.01
C GLY A 176 4.61 16.88 20.53
N CYS A 177 3.99 15.81 20.99
CA CYS A 177 4.34 14.46 20.58
C CYS A 177 3.05 13.66 20.41
N LEU A 178 3.08 12.66 19.53
CA LEU A 178 1.95 11.73 19.38
C LEU A 178 1.75 10.96 20.69
N ASN A 179 0.53 10.45 20.93
CA ASN A 179 0.28 9.63 22.10
C ASN A 179 1.22 8.41 22.12
N LYS A 180 1.56 7.96 23.33
CA LYS A 180 2.33 6.73 23.51
C LYS A 180 1.51 5.53 23.01
N PRO A 181 2.15 4.49 22.46
CA PRO A 181 1.50 3.20 22.28
C PRO A 181 0.83 2.75 23.59
N PRO A 182 -0.33 2.05 23.53
CA PRO A 182 -0.96 1.49 24.72
C PRO A 182 0.04 0.66 25.53
N LYS A 183 -0.04 0.74 26.87
CA LYS A 183 0.70 -0.19 27.73
C LYS A 183 0.08 -1.58 27.55
N PHE A 184 0.91 -2.57 27.23
CA PHE A 184 0.50 -3.97 27.16
C PHE A 184 -0.04 -4.47 28.51
#